data_AF-A0A848GUL8-F1
#
_entry.id   AF-A0A848GUL8-F1
#
_cell.length_a   1.000
_cell.length_b   1.000
_cell.length_c   1.000
_cell.angle_alpha   90.00
_cell.angle_beta   90.00
_cell.angle_gamma   90.00
#
_symmetry.space_group_name_H-M   'P 1'
#
loop_
_entity.id
_entity.type
_entity.pdbx_description
1 polymer ?
#
loop_
_entity_poly.entity_id
_entity_poly.type
_entity_poly.pdbx_seq_one_letter_code
_entity_poly.pdbx_strand_id
1 'polypeptide(L)'
;METSVIFFGIMAALGYVILQSLFILGVRIAAKGAVEKLPNGRDKDSEMILFPLFKYLTRTDRTKIYYSNEQFALLIQKLRVLMPESPLLTEENSILLPLGDASRVPVLKELNNILPKIDGKIQVEVNDNGVRFFKIDEVFKVNKYLRKPVIQCPICMASYWSVFSYWIPIIYFYGFSFWVVYAGVINIGAVASMNWLLWMRGSAYESQIMKG
;
A
#
# COMPACT_ATOMS: atom_id res chain seq x y z
N MET A 1 -39.66 15.24 -26.45
CA MET A 1 -38.85 13.99 -26.41
C MET A 1 -39.79 12.88 -26.00
N GLU A 2 -39.97 11.85 -26.83
CA GLU A 2 -40.96 10.79 -26.59
C GLU A 2 -40.62 10.00 -25.31
N THR A 3 -41.64 9.65 -24.53
CA THR A 3 -41.53 8.94 -23.25
C THR A 3 -40.78 7.60 -23.39
N SER A 4 -40.90 6.97 -24.56
CA SER A 4 -40.17 5.76 -24.97
C SER A 4 -38.65 5.99 -24.97
N VAL A 5 -38.18 7.11 -25.52
CA VAL A 5 -36.76 7.45 -25.63
C VAL A 5 -36.15 7.69 -24.24
N ILE A 6 -36.89 8.33 -23.34
CA ILE A 6 -36.47 8.54 -21.95
C ILE A 6 -36.35 7.20 -21.22
N PHE A 7 -37.33 6.31 -21.37
CA PHE A 7 -37.33 4.99 -20.75
C PHE A 7 -36.15 4.12 -21.21
N PHE A 8 -35.92 4.04 -22.53
CA PHE A 8 -34.78 3.29 -23.07
C PHE A 8 -33.43 3.88 -22.65
N GLY A 9 -33.32 5.22 -22.57
CA GLY A 9 -32.12 5.88 -22.06
C GLY A 9 -31.82 5.54 -20.59
N ILE A 10 -32.85 5.51 -19.74
CA ILE A 10 -32.69 5.13 -18.32
C ILE A 10 -32.29 3.66 -18.20
N MET A 11 -32.93 2.76 -18.95
CA MET A 11 -32.58 1.33 -18.94
C MET A 11 -31.16 1.06 -19.42
N ALA A 12 -30.71 1.77 -20.46
CA ALA A 12 -29.33 1.68 -20.95
C ALA A 12 -28.32 2.17 -19.89
N ALA A 13 -28.62 3.27 -19.20
CA ALA A 13 -27.78 3.80 -18.12
C ALA A 13 -27.69 2.82 -16.94
N LEU A 14 -28.80 2.19 -16.53
CA LEU A 14 -28.81 1.18 -15.47
C LEU A 14 -28.02 -0.07 -15.86
N GLY A 15 -28.22 -0.60 -17.08
CA GLY A 15 -27.46 -1.74 -17.58
C GLY A 15 -25.95 -1.45 -17.63
N TYR A 16 -25.59 -0.21 -17.97
CA TYR A 16 -24.21 0.24 -17.99
C TYR A 16 -23.57 0.25 -16.60
N VAL A 17 -24.25 0.78 -15.58
CA VAL A 17 -23.78 0.75 -14.19
C VAL A 17 -23.51 -0.69 -13.74
N ILE A 18 -24.41 -1.62 -14.06
CA ILE A 18 -24.27 -3.04 -13.70
C ILE A 18 -23.06 -3.68 -14.39
N LEU A 19 -22.89 -3.46 -15.70
CA LEU A 19 -21.76 -4.02 -16.45
C LEU A 19 -20.42 -3.50 -15.93
N GLN A 20 -20.32 -2.22 -15.61
CA GLN A 20 -19.12 -1.64 -15.01
C GLN A 20 -18.81 -2.29 -13.66
N SER A 21 -19.81 -2.39 -12.78
CA SER A 21 -19.66 -3.04 -11.48
C SER A 21 -19.21 -4.50 -11.59
N LEU A 22 -19.75 -5.26 -12.54
CA LEU A 22 -19.35 -6.66 -12.79
C LEU A 22 -17.91 -6.76 -13.32
N PHE A 23 -17.50 -5.88 -14.22
CA PHE A 23 -16.12 -5.83 -14.72
C PHE A 23 -15.13 -5.57 -13.59
N ILE A 24 -15.43 -4.58 -12.74
CA ILE A 24 -14.64 -4.22 -11.57
C ILE A 24 -14.49 -5.41 -10.61
N LEU A 25 -15.60 -6.11 -10.33
CA LEU A 25 -15.60 -7.30 -9.50
C LEU A 25 -14.75 -8.42 -10.12
N GLY A 26 -14.88 -8.65 -11.43
CA GLY A 26 -14.11 -9.64 -12.17
C GLY A 26 -12.60 -9.39 -12.11
N VAL A 27 -12.16 -8.16 -12.33
CA VAL A 27 -10.73 -7.78 -12.23
C VAL A 27 -10.21 -7.99 -10.81
N ARG A 28 -11.03 -7.69 -9.79
CA ARG A 28 -10.67 -7.89 -8.39
C ARG A 28 -10.51 -9.37 -8.05
N ILE A 29 -11.47 -10.22 -8.45
CA ILE A 29 -11.41 -11.67 -8.22
C ILE A 29 -10.17 -12.24 -8.92
N ALA A 30 -9.95 -11.87 -10.19
CA ALA A 30 -8.79 -12.31 -10.97
C ALA A 30 -7.44 -11.85 -10.40
N ALA A 31 -7.42 -10.85 -9.51
CA ALA A 31 -6.22 -10.37 -8.81
C ALA A 31 -6.08 -10.89 -7.37
N LYS A 32 -7.14 -11.49 -6.80
CA LYS A 32 -7.19 -11.91 -5.39
C LYS A 32 -6.53 -13.28 -5.22
N GLY A 33 -5.20 -13.29 -5.20
CA GLY A 33 -4.40 -14.47 -4.95
C GLY A 33 -3.56 -14.40 -3.68
N ALA A 34 -2.98 -15.54 -3.31
CA ALA A 34 -1.99 -15.68 -2.26
C ALA A 34 -0.84 -16.57 -2.76
N VAL A 35 0.34 -16.43 -2.14
CA VAL A 35 1.46 -17.34 -2.35
C VAL A 35 1.38 -18.41 -1.26
N GLU A 36 1.26 -19.67 -1.65
CA GLU A 36 1.35 -20.81 -0.75
C GLU A 36 2.78 -21.36 -0.79
N LYS A 37 3.41 -21.53 0.37
CA LYS A 37 4.71 -22.21 0.46
C LYS A 37 4.50 -23.70 0.54
N LEU A 38 4.93 -24.42 -0.49
CA LEU A 38 4.88 -25.88 -0.51
C LEU A 38 5.91 -26.48 0.46
N PRO A 39 5.71 -27.73 0.93
CA PRO A 39 6.64 -28.41 1.85
C PRO A 39 8.08 -28.57 1.30
N ASN A 40 8.25 -28.47 -0.02
CA ASN A 40 9.54 -28.51 -0.71
C ASN A 40 10.24 -27.13 -0.78
N GLY A 41 9.70 -26.11 -0.12
CA GLY A 41 10.25 -24.75 -0.10
C GLY A 41 10.00 -23.92 -1.37
N ARG A 42 9.26 -24.45 -2.35
CA ARG A 42 8.87 -23.71 -3.56
C ARG A 42 7.59 -22.91 -3.31
N ASP A 43 7.55 -21.71 -3.88
CA ASP A 43 6.35 -20.88 -3.88
C ASP A 43 5.37 -21.37 -4.95
N LYS A 44 4.14 -21.69 -4.56
CA LYS A 44 3.02 -21.90 -5.47
C LYS A 44 2.17 -20.64 -5.49
N ASP A 45 2.14 -19.97 -6.63
CA ASP A 45 1.26 -18.82 -6.84
C ASP A 45 -0.17 -19.30 -7.08
N SER A 46 -1.16 -18.52 -6.63
CA SER A 46 -2.55 -18.86 -6.90
C SER A 46 -2.84 -18.86 -8.40
N GLU A 47 -3.79 -19.69 -8.82
CA GLU A 47 -4.19 -19.86 -10.23
C GLU A 47 -4.94 -18.63 -10.81
N MET A 48 -4.88 -17.50 -10.13
CA MET A 48 -5.56 -16.27 -10.51
C MET A 48 -4.75 -15.54 -11.58
N ILE A 49 -5.40 -15.23 -12.71
CA ILE A 49 -4.75 -14.74 -13.94
C ILE A 49 -3.94 -13.46 -13.72
N LEU A 50 -4.43 -12.52 -12.90
CA LEU A 50 -3.74 -11.24 -12.66
C LEU A 50 -2.80 -11.30 -11.45
N PHE A 51 -2.86 -12.34 -10.62
CA PHE A 51 -2.06 -12.43 -9.41
C PHE A 51 -0.54 -12.41 -9.66
N PRO A 52 0.02 -13.09 -10.68
CA PRO A 52 1.45 -12.98 -11.01
C PRO A 52 1.90 -11.55 -11.36
N LEU A 53 1.05 -10.80 -12.07
CA LEU A 53 1.31 -9.41 -12.43
C LEU A 53 1.30 -8.53 -11.18
N PHE A 54 0.31 -8.69 -10.30
CA PHE A 54 0.26 -7.98 -9.02
C PHE A 54 1.49 -8.30 -8.16
N LYS A 55 1.84 -9.59 -8.03
CA LYS A 55 3.04 -10.06 -7.30
C LYS A 55 4.31 -9.44 -7.86
N TYR A 56 4.43 -9.31 -9.18
CA TYR A 56 5.59 -8.66 -9.81
C TYR A 56 5.66 -7.17 -9.49
N LEU A 57 4.54 -6.46 -9.62
CA LEU A 57 4.45 -5.02 -9.40
C LEU A 57 4.61 -4.62 -7.93
N THR A 58 4.33 -5.52 -6.99
CA THR A 58 4.48 -5.28 -5.54
C THR A 58 5.82 -5.72 -4.97
N ARG A 59 6.75 -6.23 -5.79
CA ARG A 59 8.10 -6.61 -5.30
C ARG A 59 8.80 -5.42 -4.66
N THR A 60 9.24 -5.62 -3.43
CA THR A 60 10.05 -4.66 -2.67
C THR A 60 11.47 -5.18 -2.49
N ASP A 61 12.42 -4.25 -2.53
CA ASP A 61 13.76 -4.45 -2.00
C ASP A 61 13.81 -3.84 -0.60
N ARG A 62 14.57 -4.49 0.27
CA ARG A 62 14.83 -4.01 1.62
C ARG A 62 16.18 -3.31 1.63
N THR A 63 16.16 -2.01 1.84
CA THR A 63 17.37 -1.18 1.92
C THR A 63 17.57 -0.68 3.35
N LYS A 64 18.78 -0.85 3.89
CA LYS A 64 19.16 -0.26 5.17
C LYS A 64 19.41 1.24 4.97
N ILE A 65 18.63 2.07 5.64
CA ILE A 65 18.84 3.52 5.68
C ILE A 65 19.43 3.86 7.04
N TYR A 66 20.68 4.30 7.05
CA TYR A 66 21.39 4.68 8.27
C TYR A 66 21.00 6.08 8.73
N TYR A 67 20.87 6.23 10.04
CA TYR A 67 20.72 7.55 10.64
C TYR A 67 22.01 8.35 10.45
N SER A 68 21.88 9.58 9.96
CA SER A 68 23.01 10.48 9.76
C SER A 68 22.66 11.91 10.17
N ASN A 69 23.69 12.67 10.55
CA ASN A 69 23.65 14.11 10.82
C ASN A 69 22.52 14.49 11.80
N GLU A 70 21.62 15.40 11.41
CA GLU A 70 20.53 15.89 12.25
C GLU A 70 19.61 14.79 12.77
N GLN A 71 19.33 13.76 11.96
CA GLN A 71 18.47 12.65 12.38
C GLN A 71 19.14 11.81 13.46
N PHE A 72 20.46 11.63 13.36
CA PHE A 72 21.24 10.97 14.38
C PHE A 72 21.30 11.81 15.65
N ALA A 73 21.56 13.12 15.54
CA ALA A 73 21.59 14.04 16.69
C ALA A 73 20.26 14.04 17.47
N LEU A 74 19.12 14.09 16.77
CA LEU A 74 17.79 14.00 17.38
C LEU A 74 17.55 12.66 18.08
N LEU A 75 18.01 11.56 17.48
CA LEU A 75 17.90 10.23 18.08
C LEU A 75 18.75 10.14 19.37
N ILE A 76 19.98 10.66 19.34
CA ILE A 76 20.86 10.70 20.52
C ILE A 76 20.26 11.58 21.62
N GLN A 77 19.67 12.72 21.30
CA GLN A 77 19.01 13.57 22.30
C GLN A 77 17.89 12.81 23.01
N LYS A 78 17.05 12.08 22.27
CA LYS A 78 15.99 11.24 22.86
C LYS A 78 16.57 10.11 23.71
N LEU A 79 17.65 9.47 23.25
CA LEU A 79 18.33 8.42 24.00
C LEU A 79 18.93 8.94 25.31
N ARG A 80 19.52 10.14 25.34
CA ARG A 80 20.06 10.77 26.55
C ARG A 80 18.98 11.08 27.59
N VAL A 81 17.78 11.47 27.15
CA VAL A 81 16.64 11.70 28.06
C VAL A 81 16.16 10.38 28.68
N LEU A 82 16.19 9.29 27.92
CA LEU A 82 15.69 7.98 28.35
C LEU A 82 16.74 7.12 29.06
N MET A 83 18.03 7.43 28.90
CA MET A 83 19.18 6.77 29.54
C MET A 83 20.15 7.82 30.10
N PRO A 84 19.75 8.60 31.12
CA PRO A 84 20.60 9.65 31.68
C PRO A 84 21.87 9.10 32.36
N GLU A 85 21.81 7.87 32.86
CA GLU A 85 22.90 7.21 33.59
C GLU A 85 23.96 6.57 32.68
N SER A 86 23.68 6.45 31.38
CA SER A 86 24.58 5.77 30.42
C SER A 86 25.39 6.82 29.64
N PRO A 87 26.74 6.87 29.80
CA PRO A 87 27.57 7.82 29.05
C PRO A 87 27.64 7.43 27.57
N LEU A 88 26.80 8.06 26.75
CA LEU A 88 26.78 7.87 25.30
C LEU A 88 27.86 8.73 24.63
N LEU A 89 29.03 8.13 24.41
CA LEU A 89 30.08 8.71 23.56
C LEU A 89 29.67 8.57 22.10
N THR A 90 29.68 9.67 21.35
CA THR A 90 29.28 9.70 19.94
C THR A 90 30.44 10.14 19.06
N GLU A 91 30.69 9.43 17.98
CA GLU A 91 31.63 9.82 16.93
C GLU A 91 30.90 9.74 15.58
N GLU A 92 30.92 10.86 14.86
CA GLU A 92 30.19 11.08 13.60
C GLU A 92 28.71 10.66 13.69
N ASN A 93 28.39 9.47 13.21
CA ASN A 93 27.04 8.89 13.14
C ASN A 93 26.94 7.53 13.87
N SER A 94 27.82 7.31 14.84
CA SER A 94 27.86 6.10 15.66
C SER A 94 28.02 6.41 17.15
N ILE A 95 27.50 5.52 17.98
CA ILE A 95 27.82 5.49 19.40
C ILE A 95 29.07 4.64 19.57
N LEU A 96 30.12 5.21 20.14
CA LEU A 96 31.36 4.51 20.43
C LEU A 96 31.15 3.52 21.56
N LEU A 97 31.53 2.28 21.31
CA LEU A 97 31.56 1.21 22.30
C LEU A 97 32.92 0.52 22.14
N PRO A 98 33.96 0.98 22.88
CA PRO A 98 35.31 0.43 22.72
C PRO A 98 35.34 -1.09 22.96
N LEU A 99 36.07 -1.79 22.10
CA LEU A 99 36.27 -3.24 22.18
C LEU A 99 37.01 -3.59 23.48
N GLY A 100 36.36 -4.38 24.33
CA GLY A 100 36.94 -4.90 25.57
C GLY A 100 36.19 -4.51 26.84
N ASP A 101 35.19 -3.63 26.73
CA ASP A 101 34.54 -3.10 27.92
C ASP A 101 33.37 -4.00 28.38
N ALA A 102 33.43 -4.49 29.62
CA ALA A 102 32.36 -5.29 30.24
C ALA A 102 31.01 -4.53 30.29
N SER A 103 31.06 -3.21 30.07
CA SER A 103 29.94 -2.27 29.92
C SER A 103 29.16 -2.41 28.59
N ARG A 104 29.69 -3.10 27.56
CA ARG A 104 29.04 -3.18 26.23
C ARG A 104 27.70 -3.91 26.25
N VAL A 105 27.63 -5.05 26.92
CA VAL A 105 26.42 -5.90 26.98
C VAL A 105 25.26 -5.19 27.69
N PRO A 106 25.44 -4.55 28.86
CA PRO A 106 24.34 -3.84 29.52
C PRO A 106 23.85 -2.65 28.70
N VAL A 107 24.73 -1.87 28.06
CA VAL A 107 24.33 -0.74 27.20
C VAL A 107 23.55 -1.20 25.97
N LEU A 108 23.97 -2.29 25.31
CA LEU A 108 23.22 -2.86 24.18
C LEU A 108 21.85 -3.41 24.60
N LYS A 109 21.76 -4.01 25.78
CA LYS A 109 20.49 -4.51 26.34
C LYS A 109 19.54 -3.35 26.66
N GLU A 110 20.06 -2.26 27.21
CA GLU A 110 19.30 -1.06 27.50
C GLU A 110 18.82 -0.37 26.22
N LEU A 111 19.69 -0.25 25.21
CA LEU A 111 19.33 0.24 23.87
C LEU A 111 18.22 -0.59 23.24
N ASN A 112 18.31 -1.93 23.27
CA ASN A 112 17.27 -2.82 22.74
C ASN A 112 15.92 -2.67 23.47
N ASN A 113 15.92 -2.28 24.75
CA ASN A 113 14.69 -2.03 25.50
C ASN A 113 14.07 -0.65 25.22
N ILE A 114 14.88 0.34 24.85
CA ILE A 114 14.45 1.74 24.73
C ILE A 114 14.17 2.14 23.29
N LEU A 115 14.93 1.65 22.32
CA LEU A 115 14.73 1.95 20.90
C LEU A 115 13.30 1.65 20.42
N PRO A 116 12.65 0.52 20.81
CA PRO A 116 11.26 0.28 20.44
C PRO A 116 10.26 1.29 21.01
N LYS A 117 10.60 1.95 22.14
CA LYS A 117 9.77 3.00 22.75
C LYS A 117 9.89 4.34 22.00
N ILE A 118 11.02 4.57 21.33
CA ILE A 118 11.23 5.75 20.48
C ILE A 118 10.58 5.52 19.12
N ASP A 119 10.91 4.40 18.48
CA ASP A 119 10.36 3.97 17.20
C ASP A 119 10.67 2.48 16.98
N GLY A 120 9.62 1.65 16.93
CA GLY A 120 9.71 0.19 16.75
C GLY A 120 10.36 -0.28 15.44
N LYS A 121 10.66 0.64 14.51
CA LYS A 121 11.35 0.32 13.25
C LYS A 121 12.87 0.50 13.31
N ILE A 122 13.40 1.09 14.38
CA ILE A 122 14.84 1.32 14.52
C ILE A 122 15.53 0.00 14.85
N GLN A 123 16.58 -0.31 14.10
CA GLN A 123 17.46 -1.45 14.33
C GLN A 123 18.89 -0.98 14.59
N VAL A 124 19.65 -1.87 15.21
CA VAL A 124 21.01 -1.63 15.68
C VAL A 124 21.96 -2.51 14.89
N GLU A 125 22.97 -1.90 14.28
CA GLU A 125 24.10 -2.62 13.70
C GLU A 125 25.33 -2.40 14.58
N VAL A 126 25.92 -3.51 15.02
CA VAL A 126 27.09 -3.50 15.88
C VAL A 126 28.31 -3.71 15.00
N ASN A 127 29.17 -2.69 14.94
CA ASN A 127 30.47 -2.76 14.27
C ASN A 127 31.58 -2.95 15.31
N ASP A 128 32.81 -3.13 14.82
CA ASP A 128 33.99 -3.29 15.67
C ASP A 128 34.17 -2.11 16.63
N ASN A 129 33.97 -0.86 16.18
CA ASN A 129 34.23 0.32 17.01
C ASN A 129 32.99 0.95 17.66
N GLY A 130 31.79 0.41 17.45
CA GLY A 130 30.58 1.05 17.95
C GLY A 130 29.27 0.52 17.41
N VAL A 131 28.22 1.31 17.61
CA VAL A 131 26.85 1.03 17.22
C VAL A 131 26.35 2.07 16.23
N ARG A 132 25.77 1.60 15.13
CA ARG A 132 25.03 2.41 14.16
C ARG A 132 23.56 2.07 14.20
N PHE A 133 22.72 3.08 13.98
CA PHE A 133 21.29 2.92 13.90
C PHE A 133 20.84 2.95 12.44
N PHE A 134 19.91 2.08 12.09
CA PHE A 134 19.30 2.07 10.76
C PHE A 134 17.82 1.74 10.84
N LYS A 135 17.11 2.08 9.76
CA LYS A 135 15.76 1.61 9.46
C LYS A 135 15.82 0.75 8.22
N ILE A 136 14.98 -0.28 8.18
CA ILE A 136 14.72 -1.01 6.94
C ILE A 136 13.61 -0.25 6.22
N ASP A 137 13.96 0.33 5.09
CA ASP A 137 12.97 0.88 4.17
C ASP A 137 12.65 -0.15 3.08
N GLU A 138 11.38 -0.25 2.73
CA GLU A 138 10.89 -1.14 1.69
C GLU A 138 10.64 -0.32 0.43
N VAL A 139 11.59 -0.37 -0.49
CA VAL A 139 11.50 0.35 -1.75
C VAL A 139 10.95 -0.60 -2.81
N PHE A 140 9.87 -0.20 -3.48
CA PHE A 140 9.32 -1.00 -4.57
C PHE A 140 10.27 -1.03 -5.77
N LYS A 141 10.54 -2.22 -6.32
CA LYS A 141 11.37 -2.39 -7.53
C LYS A 141 10.80 -1.64 -8.73
N VAL A 142 9.47 -1.63 -8.83
CA VAL A 142 8.76 -0.98 -9.92
C VAL A 142 8.45 0.46 -9.53
N ASN A 143 8.79 1.38 -10.43
CA ASN A 143 8.56 2.81 -10.26
C ASN A 143 7.10 3.08 -9.85
N LYS A 144 6.90 3.94 -8.84
CA LYS A 144 5.59 4.37 -8.36
C LYS A 144 4.68 4.87 -9.50
N TYR A 145 5.22 5.50 -10.53
CA TYR A 145 4.43 6.05 -11.65
C TYR A 145 3.94 4.98 -12.63
N LEU A 146 4.56 3.79 -12.66
CA LEU A 146 4.06 2.66 -13.44
C LEU A 146 3.17 1.76 -12.58
N ARG A 147 3.64 1.44 -11.37
CA ARG A 147 2.96 0.56 -10.43
C ARG A 147 1.60 1.10 -9.99
N LYS A 148 1.52 2.38 -9.62
CA LYS A 148 0.27 2.96 -9.11
C LYS A 148 -0.84 2.95 -10.16
N PRO A 149 -0.64 3.38 -11.41
CA PRO A 149 -1.66 3.19 -12.43
C PRO A 149 -1.99 1.71 -12.66
N VAL A 150 -1.04 0.79 -12.74
CA VAL A 150 -1.41 -0.61 -13.06
C VAL A 150 -2.13 -1.34 -11.90
N ILE A 151 -1.75 -1.07 -10.64
CA ILE A 151 -2.35 -1.67 -9.45
C ILE A 151 -3.59 -0.88 -8.98
N GLN A 152 -3.46 0.44 -8.88
CA GLN A 152 -4.52 1.31 -8.39
C GLN A 152 -5.51 1.66 -9.49
N CYS A 153 -5.18 1.78 -10.78
CA CYS A 153 -6.19 2.14 -11.79
C CYS A 153 -7.32 1.10 -11.91
N PRO A 154 -7.12 -0.22 -11.77
CA PRO A 154 -8.26 -1.15 -11.63
C PRO A 154 -9.12 -0.92 -10.38
N ILE A 155 -8.48 -0.59 -9.25
CA ILE A 155 -9.13 -0.29 -7.96
C ILE A 155 -9.73 1.13 -7.93
N CYS A 156 -9.23 2.04 -8.76
CA CYS A 156 -9.66 3.43 -8.91
C CYS A 156 -10.59 3.61 -10.10
N MET A 157 -10.61 2.68 -11.05
CA MET A 157 -11.68 2.45 -12.02
C MET A 157 -12.87 1.80 -11.32
N ALA A 158 -12.63 1.06 -10.24
CA ALA A 158 -13.67 0.73 -9.27
C ALA A 158 -14.28 1.95 -8.57
N SER A 159 -13.59 3.09 -8.62
CA SER A 159 -14.03 4.39 -8.10
C SER A 159 -13.97 5.47 -9.20
N TYR A 160 -14.09 6.72 -8.79
CA TYR A 160 -14.19 7.98 -9.54
C TYR A 160 -13.54 8.09 -10.94
N TRP A 161 -12.47 7.34 -11.25
CA TRP A 161 -11.65 7.52 -12.46
C TRP A 161 -12.08 6.71 -13.69
N SER A 162 -12.83 5.60 -13.55
CA SER A 162 -13.35 4.86 -14.74
C SER A 162 -14.22 5.73 -15.62
N VAL A 163 -14.93 6.65 -14.97
CA VAL A 163 -15.77 7.66 -15.58
C VAL A 163 -14.92 8.58 -16.45
N PHE A 164 -13.83 9.18 -15.96
CA PHE A 164 -12.98 10.02 -16.80
C PHE A 164 -12.40 9.28 -18.00
N SER A 165 -11.87 8.07 -17.82
CA SER A 165 -11.34 7.29 -18.95
C SER A 165 -12.38 6.92 -20.01
N TYR A 166 -13.67 6.83 -19.63
CA TYR A 166 -14.77 6.51 -20.54
C TYR A 166 -15.39 7.76 -21.19
N TRP A 167 -15.54 8.84 -20.41
CA TRP A 167 -16.08 10.10 -20.92
C TRP A 167 -15.05 10.90 -21.69
N ILE A 168 -13.74 10.70 -21.51
CA ILE A 168 -12.71 11.34 -22.35
C ILE A 168 -12.94 11.02 -23.84
N PRO A 169 -13.12 9.76 -24.27
CA PRO A 169 -13.53 9.44 -25.63
C PRO A 169 -14.85 10.11 -26.05
N ILE A 170 -15.88 10.10 -25.20
CA ILE A 170 -17.18 10.72 -25.52
C ILE A 170 -17.04 12.24 -25.69
N ILE A 171 -16.33 12.91 -24.80
CA ILE A 171 -16.06 14.36 -24.84
C ILE A 171 -15.18 14.69 -26.05
N TYR A 172 -14.22 13.82 -26.40
CA TYR A 172 -13.36 13.99 -27.57
C TYR A 172 -14.13 13.86 -28.89
N PHE A 173 -15.04 12.88 -29.02
CA PHE A 173 -15.79 12.64 -30.25
C PHE A 173 -17.08 13.47 -30.39
N TYR A 174 -17.74 13.82 -29.29
CA TYR A 174 -19.05 14.49 -29.30
C TYR A 174 -19.03 15.92 -28.72
N GLY A 175 -17.84 16.39 -28.30
CA GLY A 175 -17.66 17.73 -27.72
C GLY A 175 -17.97 17.80 -26.21
N PHE A 176 -17.49 18.87 -25.58
CA PHE A 176 -17.71 19.10 -24.16
C PHE A 176 -19.08 19.75 -23.92
N SER A 177 -19.93 19.08 -23.13
CA SER A 177 -21.21 19.62 -22.68
C SER A 177 -21.30 19.57 -21.15
N PHE A 178 -21.80 20.64 -20.55
CA PHE A 178 -21.98 20.71 -19.10
C PHE A 178 -22.92 19.62 -18.56
N TRP A 179 -23.91 19.22 -19.37
CA TRP A 179 -24.82 18.11 -19.06
C TRP A 179 -24.11 16.75 -19.01
N VAL A 180 -23.06 16.57 -19.81
CA VAL A 180 -22.22 15.36 -19.79
C VAL A 180 -21.43 15.27 -18.48
N VAL A 181 -20.99 16.41 -17.94
CA VAL A 181 -20.31 16.47 -16.64
C VAL A 181 -21.27 16.07 -15.52
N TYR A 182 -22.49 16.63 -15.48
CA TYR A 182 -23.49 16.29 -14.49
C TYR A 182 -23.91 14.81 -14.55
N ALA A 183 -24.15 14.29 -15.76
CA ALA A 183 -24.45 12.88 -15.96
C ALA A 183 -23.29 11.97 -15.52
N GLY A 184 -22.05 12.40 -15.77
CA GLY A 184 -20.85 11.74 -15.27
C GLY A 184 -20.80 11.66 -13.75
N VAL A 185 -21.07 12.75 -13.03
CA VAL A 185 -21.08 12.80 -11.56
C VAL A 185 -22.17 11.90 -10.97
N ILE A 186 -23.37 11.91 -11.54
CA ILE A 186 -24.47 11.02 -11.10
C ILE A 186 -24.09 9.55 -11.32
N ASN A 187 -23.48 9.22 -12.47
CA ASN A 187 -23.00 7.88 -12.77
C ASN A 187 -21.91 7.43 -11.77
N ILE A 188 -20.98 8.32 -11.39
CA ILE A 188 -19.99 8.04 -10.33
C ILE A 188 -20.68 7.65 -9.03
N GLY A 189 -21.67 8.43 -8.58
CA GLY A 189 -22.41 8.16 -7.36
C GLY A 189 -23.13 6.81 -7.40
N ALA A 190 -23.75 6.49 -8.53
CA ALA A 190 -24.47 5.23 -8.73
C ALA A 190 -23.54 4.01 -8.74
N VAL A 191 -22.44 4.06 -9.51
CA VAL A 191 -21.44 2.97 -9.59
C VAL A 191 -20.73 2.79 -8.25
N ALA A 192 -20.36 3.88 -7.57
CA ALA A 192 -19.73 3.80 -6.25
C ALA A 192 -20.66 3.16 -5.21
N SER A 193 -21.94 3.54 -5.20
CA SER A 193 -22.96 2.98 -4.31
C SER A 193 -23.20 1.49 -4.60
N MET A 194 -23.28 1.11 -5.87
CA MET A 194 -23.46 -0.28 -6.28
C MET A 194 -22.25 -1.15 -5.92
N ASN A 195 -21.04 -0.65 -6.17
CA ASN A 195 -19.80 -1.35 -5.78
C ASN A 195 -19.65 -1.45 -4.26
N TRP A 196 -20.06 -0.43 -3.50
CA TRP A 196 -20.09 -0.47 -2.04
C TRP A 196 -21.05 -1.54 -1.53
N LEU A 197 -22.26 -1.63 -2.10
CA LEU A 197 -23.25 -2.64 -1.76
C LEU A 197 -22.76 -4.05 -2.09
N LEU A 198 -22.18 -4.25 -3.28
CA LEU A 198 -21.55 -5.50 -3.68
C LEU A 198 -20.38 -5.86 -2.77
N TRP A 199 -19.60 -4.88 -2.33
CA TRP A 199 -18.47 -5.09 -1.43
C TRP A 199 -18.92 -5.52 -0.03
N MET A 200 -19.86 -4.81 0.59
CA MET A 200 -20.40 -5.16 1.91
C MET A 200 -21.01 -6.56 1.91
N ARG A 201 -21.74 -6.93 0.85
CA ARG A 201 -22.33 -8.28 0.73
C ARG A 201 -21.29 -9.34 0.41
N GLY A 202 -20.31 -9.04 -0.45
CA GLY A 202 -19.22 -9.95 -0.79
C GLY A 202 -18.27 -10.23 0.38
N SER A 203 -17.86 -9.20 1.14
CA SER A 203 -17.01 -9.38 2.32
C SER A 203 -17.71 -10.12 3.45
N ALA A 204 -19.02 -9.92 3.61
CA ALA A 204 -19.81 -10.66 4.58
C ALA A 204 -19.85 -12.17 4.23
N TYR A 205 -20.07 -12.51 2.96
CA TYR A 205 -20.05 -13.90 2.47
C TYR A 205 -18.64 -14.53 2.58
N GLU A 206 -17.59 -13.79 2.26
CA GLU A 206 -16.20 -14.25 2.41
C GLU A 206 -15.82 -14.52 3.87
N SER A 207 -16.32 -13.70 4.81
CA SER A 207 -16.09 -13.91 6.25
C SER A 207 -16.81 -15.14 6.81
N GLN A 208 -17.88 -15.60 6.14
CA GLN A 208 -18.59 -16.83 6.48
C GLN A 208 -17.90 -18.07 5.87
N ILE A 209 -17.37 -17.96 4.65
CA ILE A 209 -16.64 -19.05 3.98
C ILE A 209 -15.28 -19.32 4.66
N MET A 210 -14.57 -18.29 5.15
CA MET A 210 -13.30 -18.48 5.89
C MET A 210 -13.46 -18.97 7.33
N LYS A 211 -14.70 -19.08 7.84
CA LYS A 211 -15.01 -19.65 9.16
C LYS A 211 -15.55 -21.09 9.07
N GLY A 212 -15.67 -21.64 7.86
CA GLY A 212 -16.01 -23.04 7.60
C GLY A 212 -14.75 -23.88 7.40
#